data_AF-A0A7X1KFX1-F1
#
_entry.id   AF-A0A7X1KFX1-F1
#
_cell.length_a   1.000
_cell.length_b   1.000
_cell.length_c   1.000
_cell.angle_alpha   90.00
_cell.angle_beta   90.00
_cell.angle_gamma   90.00
#
_symmetry.space_group_name_H-M   'P 1'
#
loop_
_entity.id
_entity.type
_entity.pdbx_description
1 polymer ?
#
loop_
_entity_poly.entity_id
_entity_poly.type
_entity_poly.pdbx_seq_one_letter_code
_entity_poly.pdbx_strand_id
1 'polypeptide(L)'
;MKTLRSCLFPLASALGLAALSSHALAAVYVCGNEECSTWNAITEVQLETKSTDGENTTIRQTLSLSASESIINGYNNIANTDLYLKKSLWHIGGIEPFKGKQHVTAYVYKSTDPDTRLKTCHAFSFKNPKGRYHATCGK
;
A
#
# COMPACT_ATOMS: atom_id res chain seq x y z
N MET A 1 35.45 66.34 -12.74
CA MET A 1 36.34 65.34 -12.13
C MET A 1 35.79 64.93 -10.77
N LYS A 2 35.98 63.64 -10.39
CA LYS A 2 35.50 62.90 -9.20
C LYS A 2 34.30 61.98 -9.52
N THR A 3 34.55 60.84 -10.18
CA THR A 3 35.00 59.51 -9.67
C THR A 3 33.81 58.56 -9.47
N LEU A 4 33.54 57.78 -10.53
CA LEU A 4 32.78 56.55 -10.51
C LEU A 4 33.54 55.51 -9.67
N ARG A 5 32.86 54.89 -8.71
CA ARG A 5 33.37 53.72 -7.98
C ARG A 5 32.34 52.60 -8.14
N SER A 6 32.46 51.87 -9.25
CA SER A 6 31.78 50.59 -9.45
C SER A 6 32.51 49.53 -8.63
N CYS A 7 31.81 48.96 -7.64
CA CYS A 7 32.26 47.76 -6.94
C CYS A 7 31.18 46.68 -7.08
N LEU A 8 31.39 45.83 -8.08
CA LEU A 8 31.39 44.36 -8.02
C LEU A 8 30.39 43.68 -7.07
N PHE A 9 29.45 42.97 -7.70
CA PHE A 9 28.67 41.85 -7.18
C PHE A 9 29.52 40.90 -6.32
N PRO A 10 28.99 40.47 -5.16
CA PRO A 10 28.53 39.09 -5.02
C PRO A 10 27.21 39.05 -4.21
N LEU A 11 26.33 38.06 -4.32
CA LEU A 11 26.51 36.73 -3.77
C LEU A 11 25.41 35.81 -4.33
N ALA A 12 25.85 34.61 -4.63
CA ALA A 12 25.14 33.39 -4.95
C ALA A 12 23.65 33.32 -4.54
N SER A 13 22.84 32.99 -5.55
CA SER A 13 21.53 32.37 -5.37
C SER A 13 21.64 31.13 -4.48
N ALA A 14 21.24 31.25 -3.22
CA ALA A 14 20.89 30.09 -2.42
C ALA A 14 19.51 29.59 -2.90
N LEU A 15 19.48 28.87 -4.02
CA LEU A 15 18.41 27.90 -4.27
C LEU A 15 18.60 26.79 -3.25
N GLY A 16 18.02 26.99 -2.06
CA GLY A 16 17.81 25.91 -1.12
C GLY A 16 16.89 24.90 -1.81
N LEU A 17 17.46 23.77 -2.23
CA LEU A 17 16.69 22.56 -2.51
C LEU A 17 15.94 22.22 -1.23
N ALA A 18 14.68 22.66 -1.14
CA ALA A 18 13.72 22.01 -0.28
C ALA A 18 13.48 20.63 -0.88
N ALA A 19 14.33 19.67 -0.49
CA ALA A 19 13.97 18.27 -0.57
C ALA A 19 12.78 18.09 0.38
N LEU A 20 11.58 18.33 -0.14
CA LEU A 20 10.36 17.81 0.46
C LEU A 20 10.50 16.30 0.38
N SER A 21 11.09 15.72 1.41
CA SER A 21 10.98 14.29 1.71
C SER A 21 9.51 14.05 2.03
N SER A 22 8.69 13.92 0.98
CA SER A 22 7.38 13.31 1.04
C SER A 22 7.61 11.85 1.41
N HIS A 23 7.89 11.60 2.69
CA HIS A 23 7.62 10.32 3.30
C HIS A 23 6.11 10.17 3.26
N ALA A 24 5.59 9.78 2.09
CA ALA A 24 4.28 9.18 2.01
C ALA A 24 4.33 8.03 3.01
N LEU A 25 3.70 8.22 4.17
CA LEU A 25 3.52 7.17 5.14
C LEU A 25 2.92 6.00 4.36
N ALA A 26 3.65 4.88 4.32
CA ALA A 26 3.24 3.75 3.52
C ALA A 26 1.82 3.37 3.93
N ALA A 27 0.87 3.42 3.00
CA ALA A 27 -0.52 3.06 3.26
C ALA A 27 -0.70 1.54 3.47
N VAL A 28 0.37 0.77 3.22
CA VAL A 28 0.39 -0.68 3.24
C VAL A 28 1.63 -1.17 3.97
N TYR A 29 1.41 -2.05 4.93
CA TYR A 29 2.41 -2.69 5.75
C TYR A 29 2.33 -4.21 5.62
N VAL A 30 3.41 -4.91 5.96
CA VAL A 30 3.46 -6.38 6.05
C VAL A 30 3.75 -6.76 7.49
N CYS A 31 2.89 -7.60 8.05
CA CYS A 31 3.00 -8.13 9.40
C CYS A 31 4.26 -9.01 9.54
N GLY A 32 4.98 -8.85 10.65
CA GLY A 32 6.13 -9.69 11.01
C GLY A 32 5.75 -11.04 11.62
N ASN A 33 4.52 -11.16 12.13
CA ASN A 33 3.93 -12.34 12.77
C ASN A 33 2.42 -12.47 12.45
N GLU A 34 1.79 -13.56 12.88
CA GLU A 34 0.37 -13.85 12.58
C GLU A 34 -0.61 -12.87 13.25
N GLU A 35 -0.29 -12.43 14.47
CA GLU A 35 -1.07 -11.45 15.24
C GLU A 35 -0.89 -10.02 14.75
N CYS A 36 0.02 -9.80 13.80
CA CYS A 36 0.42 -8.49 13.30
C CYS A 36 0.88 -7.49 14.39
N SER A 37 1.48 -7.95 15.49
CA SER A 37 1.98 -7.06 16.55
C SER A 37 3.29 -6.34 16.19
N THR A 38 3.91 -6.73 15.08
CA THR A 38 5.04 -6.04 14.46
C THR A 38 4.80 -5.94 12.96
N TRP A 39 5.27 -4.88 12.32
CA TRP A 39 5.08 -4.66 10.89
C TRP A 39 6.16 -3.77 10.29
N ASN A 40 6.33 -3.86 8.97
CA ASN A 40 7.19 -2.99 8.19
C ASN A 40 6.41 -2.48 6.97
N ALA A 41 6.79 -1.33 6.42
CA ALA A 41 6.22 -0.86 5.16
C ALA A 41 6.41 -1.93 4.07
N ILE A 42 5.39 -2.14 3.23
CA ILE A 42 5.54 -3.04 2.09
C ILE A 42 6.60 -2.49 1.13
N THR A 43 7.43 -3.38 0.59
CA THR A 43 8.44 -3.03 -0.41
C THR A 43 7.88 -3.13 -1.84
N GLU A 44 8.51 -2.45 -2.79
CA GLU A 44 8.17 -2.57 -4.21
C GLU A 44 8.28 -4.01 -4.72
N VAL A 45 9.30 -4.76 -4.31
CA VAL A 45 9.48 -6.18 -4.68
C VAL A 45 8.32 -7.03 -4.17
N GLN A 46 7.84 -6.77 -2.95
CA GLN A 46 6.67 -7.46 -2.41
C GLN A 46 5.40 -7.09 -3.18
N LEU A 47 5.21 -5.81 -3.51
CA LEU A 47 4.07 -5.37 -4.33
C LEU A 47 4.02 -6.04 -5.71
N GLU A 48 5.18 -6.30 -6.31
CA GLU A 48 5.29 -6.99 -7.61
C GLU A 48 5.30 -8.53 -7.51
N THR A 49 5.20 -9.10 -6.29
CA THR A 49 5.12 -10.56 -6.11
C THR A 49 3.83 -11.09 -6.73
N LYS A 50 3.96 -12.05 -7.65
CA LYS A 50 2.83 -12.66 -8.37
C LYS A 50 2.21 -13.83 -7.62
N SER A 51 0.91 -14.02 -7.79
CA SER A 51 0.24 -15.26 -7.40
C SER A 51 0.77 -16.43 -8.23
N THR A 52 0.75 -17.62 -7.63
CA THR A 52 1.24 -18.88 -8.23
C THR A 52 0.12 -19.85 -8.59
N ASP A 53 -1.13 -19.39 -8.55
CA ASP A 53 -2.36 -20.16 -8.83
C ASP A 53 -2.78 -20.10 -10.30
N GLY A 54 -1.88 -19.69 -11.19
CA GLY A 54 -2.11 -19.53 -12.62
C GLY A 54 -2.66 -18.16 -13.04
N GLU A 55 -3.17 -17.33 -12.11
CA GLU A 55 -3.65 -15.98 -12.43
C GLU A 55 -2.49 -15.00 -12.71
N ASN A 56 -1.30 -15.26 -12.14
CA ASN A 56 -0.09 -14.43 -12.29
C ASN A 56 -0.30 -12.95 -11.87
N THR A 57 -1.26 -12.71 -10.98
CA THR A 57 -1.65 -11.37 -10.51
C THR A 57 -0.66 -10.86 -9.48
N THR A 58 -0.25 -9.59 -9.57
CA THR A 58 0.61 -8.99 -8.53
C THR A 58 -0.19 -8.52 -7.32
N ILE A 59 0.47 -8.40 -6.16
CA ILE A 59 -0.16 -7.83 -4.96
C ILE A 59 -0.67 -6.41 -5.24
N ARG A 60 0.13 -5.60 -5.95
CA ARG A 60 -0.30 -4.25 -6.35
C ARG A 60 -1.62 -4.27 -7.11
N GLN A 61 -1.77 -5.18 -8.08
CA GLN A 61 -2.98 -5.28 -8.89
C GLN A 61 -4.20 -5.64 -8.03
N THR A 62 -4.10 -6.63 -7.14
CA THR A 62 -5.25 -7.03 -6.31
C THR A 62 -5.66 -5.95 -5.32
N LEU A 63 -4.71 -5.16 -4.80
CA LEU A 63 -5.02 -4.06 -3.88
C LEU A 63 -5.56 -2.81 -4.60
N SER A 64 -4.84 -2.31 -5.61
CA SER A 64 -5.20 -1.06 -6.31
C SER A 64 -6.45 -1.18 -7.18
N LEU A 65 -6.74 -2.37 -7.71
CA LEU A 65 -7.89 -2.64 -8.56
C LEU A 65 -8.90 -3.60 -7.89
N SER A 66 -8.91 -3.63 -6.56
CA SER A 66 -9.82 -4.45 -5.76
C SER A 66 -11.29 -4.11 -6.02
N ALA A 67 -12.20 -5.06 -5.90
CA ALA A 67 -13.65 -4.84 -5.87
C ALA A 67 -14.13 -4.26 -4.53
N SER A 68 -13.28 -4.25 -3.49
CA SER A 68 -13.59 -3.67 -2.18
C SER A 68 -13.05 -2.25 -2.04
N GLU A 69 -13.93 -1.29 -1.79
CA GLU A 69 -13.54 0.09 -1.49
C GLU A 69 -12.68 0.20 -0.23
N SER A 70 -12.90 -0.66 0.78
CA SER A 70 -12.06 -0.64 1.99
C SER A 70 -10.61 -0.99 1.68
N ILE A 71 -10.36 -1.90 0.73
CA ILE A 71 -9.00 -2.21 0.27
C ILE A 71 -8.43 -1.06 -0.54
N ILE A 72 -9.19 -0.48 -1.48
CA ILE A 72 -8.72 0.65 -2.29
C ILE A 72 -8.38 1.85 -1.40
N ASN A 73 -9.23 2.16 -0.42
CA ASN A 73 -9.01 3.28 0.49
C ASN A 73 -7.77 3.06 1.33
N GLY A 74 -7.61 1.87 1.91
CA GLY A 74 -6.41 1.52 2.65
C GLY A 74 -5.15 1.57 1.79
N TYR A 75 -5.17 1.05 0.56
CA TYR A 75 -4.03 1.09 -0.36
C TYR A 75 -3.61 2.52 -0.74
N ASN A 76 -4.57 3.46 -0.82
CA ASN A 76 -4.32 4.84 -1.20
C ASN A 76 -4.22 5.81 -0.01
N ASN A 77 -4.23 5.32 1.25
CA ASN A 77 -4.30 6.12 2.48
C ASN A 77 -5.45 7.14 2.45
N ILE A 78 -6.64 6.67 2.06
CA ILE A 78 -7.88 7.46 2.05
C ILE A 78 -8.72 7.04 3.25
N ALA A 79 -9.54 7.98 3.75
CA ALA A 79 -10.48 7.76 4.85
C ALA A 79 -9.81 7.34 6.18
N ASN A 80 -8.54 7.75 6.38
CA ASN A 80 -7.75 7.45 7.57
C ASN A 80 -7.65 5.95 7.84
N THR A 81 -7.35 5.17 6.80
CA THR A 81 -7.16 3.72 6.90
C THR A 81 -5.88 3.28 6.24
N ASP A 82 -5.24 2.29 6.86
CA ASP A 82 -4.05 1.61 6.35
C ASP A 82 -4.33 0.11 6.20
N LEU A 83 -3.57 -0.57 5.34
CA LEU A 83 -3.60 -2.02 5.17
C LEU A 83 -2.41 -2.68 5.84
N TYR A 84 -2.67 -3.77 6.55
CA TYR A 84 -1.65 -4.62 7.14
C TYR A 84 -1.80 -6.02 6.56
N LEU A 85 -0.88 -6.43 5.71
CA LEU A 85 -0.92 -7.70 5.00
C LEU A 85 -0.27 -8.80 5.85
N LYS A 86 -0.88 -9.98 5.87
CA LYS A 86 -0.26 -11.15 6.50
C LYS A 86 1.13 -11.46 5.90
N LYS A 87 2.03 -11.98 6.74
CA LYS A 87 3.45 -12.18 6.44
C LYS A 87 3.72 -12.99 5.16
N SER A 88 3.00 -14.11 4.97
CA SER A 88 3.23 -14.98 3.80
C SER A 88 2.64 -14.43 2.51
N LEU A 89 2.01 -13.25 2.56
CA LEU A 89 1.40 -12.50 1.46
C LEU A 89 0.33 -13.29 0.69
N TRP A 90 0.71 -14.24 -0.15
CA TRP A 90 -0.21 -15.11 -0.86
C TRP A 90 -0.62 -16.31 0.00
N HIS A 91 -1.93 -16.47 0.16
CA HIS A 91 -2.54 -17.58 0.87
C HIS A 91 -3.48 -18.33 -0.06
N ILE A 92 -3.49 -19.66 0.00
CA ILE A 92 -4.48 -20.46 -0.71
C ILE A 92 -5.79 -20.39 0.07
N GLY A 93 -6.84 -19.86 -0.56
CA GLY A 93 -8.19 -19.89 0.00
C GLY A 93 -8.82 -21.28 -0.10
N GLY A 94 -9.89 -21.53 0.66
CA GLY A 94 -10.64 -22.77 0.50
C GLY A 94 -11.84 -22.98 1.40
N ILE A 95 -13.00 -22.62 0.89
CA ILE A 95 -14.12 -23.53 0.62
C ILE A 95 -14.63 -23.15 -0.78
N GLU A 96 -15.48 -23.97 -1.39
CA GLU A 96 -16.14 -23.58 -2.64
C GLU A 96 -16.84 -22.22 -2.48
N PRO A 97 -16.81 -21.33 -3.48
CA PRO A 97 -16.32 -21.52 -4.85
C PRO A 97 -14.85 -21.09 -5.08
N PHE A 98 -14.07 -20.85 -4.03
CA PHE A 98 -12.72 -20.24 -4.14
C PHE A 98 -11.58 -21.20 -3.89
N LYS A 99 -11.87 -22.51 -3.87
CA LYS A 99 -10.89 -23.55 -3.56
C LYS A 99 -9.72 -23.49 -4.54
N GLY A 100 -8.50 -23.42 -3.99
CA GLY A 100 -7.27 -23.40 -4.78
C GLY A 100 -6.89 -22.03 -5.36
N LYS A 101 -7.73 -21.00 -5.21
CA LYS A 101 -7.38 -19.63 -5.59
C LYS A 101 -6.61 -18.93 -4.49
N GLN A 102 -5.61 -18.14 -4.87
CA GLN A 102 -4.82 -17.37 -3.94
C GLN A 102 -5.45 -16.01 -3.62
N HIS A 103 -5.18 -15.52 -2.42
CA HIS A 103 -5.54 -14.18 -1.99
C HIS A 103 -4.48 -13.63 -1.04
N VAL A 104 -4.46 -12.30 -0.93
CA VAL A 104 -3.74 -11.60 0.14
C VAL A 104 -4.73 -11.29 1.25
N THR A 105 -4.39 -11.64 2.49
CA THR A 105 -5.16 -11.22 3.66
C THR A 105 -4.69 -9.84 4.10
N ALA A 106 -5.59 -8.87 4.10
CA ALA A 106 -5.35 -7.49 4.49
C ALA A 106 -6.23 -7.13 5.69
N TYR A 107 -5.61 -6.75 6.80
CA TYR A 107 -6.29 -6.13 7.93
C TYR A 107 -6.39 -4.63 7.68
N VAL A 108 -7.60 -4.09 7.79
CA VAL A 108 -7.84 -2.66 7.65
C VAL A 108 -7.86 -2.04 9.04
N TYR A 109 -6.93 -1.13 9.32
CA TYR A 109 -6.83 -0.41 10.59
C TYR A 109 -7.13 1.07 10.40
N LYS A 110 -7.52 1.76 11.46
CA LYS A 110 -7.51 3.23 11.46
C LYS A 110 -6.06 3.71 11.47
N SER A 111 -5.67 4.58 10.54
CA SER A 111 -4.30 5.11 10.51
C SER A 111 -3.96 5.95 11.76
N THR A 112 -4.97 6.50 12.42
CA THR A 112 -4.84 7.26 13.67
C THR A 112 -4.81 6.39 14.93
N ASP A 113 -5.15 5.11 14.80
CA ASP A 113 -5.25 4.15 15.92
C ASP A 113 -4.97 2.72 15.38
N PRO A 114 -3.69 2.35 15.27
CA PRO A 114 -3.27 1.07 14.67
C PRO A 114 -3.60 -0.15 15.53
N ASP A 115 -4.16 0.03 16.73
CA ASP A 115 -4.67 -1.07 17.55
C ASP A 115 -6.15 -1.39 17.23
N THR A 116 -6.86 -0.46 16.59
CA THR A 116 -8.26 -0.66 16.20
C THR A 116 -8.38 -1.23 14.79
N ARG A 117 -8.47 -2.56 14.70
CA ARG A 117 -8.82 -3.26 13.45
C ARG A 117 -10.29 -3.00 13.11
N LEU A 118 -10.54 -2.45 11.93
CA LEU A 118 -11.89 -2.20 11.42
C LEU A 118 -12.49 -3.41 10.73
N LYS A 119 -11.67 -4.10 9.91
CA LYS A 119 -12.10 -5.20 9.05
C LYS A 119 -10.93 -6.14 8.75
N THR A 120 -11.26 -7.37 8.41
CA THR A 120 -10.36 -8.30 7.71
C THR A 120 -10.88 -8.49 6.30
N CYS A 121 -10.02 -8.28 5.31
CA CYS A 121 -10.33 -8.46 3.91
C CYS A 121 -9.42 -9.50 3.26
N HIS A 122 -9.96 -10.22 2.28
CA HIS A 122 -9.22 -11.10 1.39
C HIS A 122 -9.28 -10.52 -0.01
N ALA A 123 -8.13 -10.12 -0.56
CA ALA A 123 -7.99 -9.60 -1.92
C ALA A 123 -7.50 -10.74 -2.82
N PHE A 124 -8.39 -11.27 -3.65
CA PHE A 124 -8.12 -12.47 -4.45
C PHE A 124 -7.34 -12.15 -5.72
N SER A 125 -6.60 -13.15 -6.20
CA SER A 125 -5.80 -13.09 -7.43
C SER A 125 -6.64 -12.98 -8.71
N PHE A 126 -7.92 -13.37 -8.69
CA PHE A 126 -8.78 -13.41 -9.87
C PHE A 126 -9.74 -12.22 -9.94
N LYS A 127 -10.24 -11.93 -11.14
CA LYS A 127 -11.21 -10.85 -11.38
C LYS A 127 -12.65 -11.35 -11.28
N ASN A 128 -13.53 -10.49 -10.78
CA ASN A 128 -14.97 -10.67 -10.89
C ASN A 128 -15.45 -10.35 -12.34
N PRO A 129 -16.73 -10.63 -12.69
CA PRO A 129 -17.26 -10.35 -14.03
C PRO A 129 -17.22 -8.89 -14.47
N LYS A 130 -17.04 -7.95 -13.52
CA LYS A 130 -16.89 -6.50 -13.80
C LYS A 130 -15.43 -6.10 -14.05
N GLY A 131 -14.49 -7.05 -14.08
CA GLY A 131 -13.08 -6.81 -14.37
C GLY A 131 -12.24 -6.31 -13.18
N ARG A 132 -12.82 -6.19 -11.97
CA ARG A 132 -12.10 -5.82 -10.74
C ARG A 132 -11.66 -7.08 -10.00
N TYR A 133 -10.55 -7.02 -9.25
CA TYR A 133 -10.10 -8.18 -8.47
C TYR A 133 -11.10 -8.50 -7.37
N HIS A 134 -11.50 -9.76 -7.28
CA HIS A 134 -12.50 -10.18 -6.31
C HIS A 134 -11.99 -9.94 -4.89
N ALA A 135 -12.89 -9.55 -3.99
CA ALA A 135 -12.55 -9.35 -2.60
C ALA A 135 -13.73 -9.64 -1.68
N THR A 136 -13.43 -10.16 -0.50
CA THR A 136 -14.40 -10.35 0.59
C THR A 136 -13.90 -9.63 1.82
N CYS A 137 -14.77 -8.96 2.57
CA CYS A 137 -14.41 -8.32 3.83
C CYS A 137 -15.40 -8.70 4.93
N GLY A 138 -14.88 -9.09 6.09
CA GLY A 138 -15.62 -9.30 7.33
C GLY A 138 -15.20 -8.29 8.40
N LYS A 139 -15.98 -8.20 9.48
CA LYS A 139 -15.56 -7.51 10.71
C LYS A 139 -14.52 -8.36 11.43
#